data_AF-A0A5Q0JUX6-F1
#
_entry.id   AF-A0A5Q0JUX6-F1
#
_cell.length_a   1.000
_cell.length_b   1.000
_cell.length_c   1.000
_cell.angle_alpha   90.00
_cell.angle_beta   90.00
_cell.angle_gamma   90.00
#
_symmetry.space_group_name_H-M   'P 1'
#
loop_
_entity.id
_entity.type
_entity.pdbx_description
1 polymer ?
#
loop_
_entity_poly.entity_id
_entity_poly.type
_entity_poly.pdbx_seq_one_letter_code
_entity_poly.pdbx_strand_id
1 'polypeptide(L)'
;MKKTFKNLRVSGILLLVMALFLACDEEFNSIESDVLGKNNANFNTNTLDYPIVAYNKKLAALKINDLSSNLLGVFNDPAYGQTAASVITQVIPASTSPNFGTNPVIDSVVLNIPYYSKEVGFETGTSNAIYSIKDSVYGSDPVKLTIYRSNYFLRDFDPNSQFNDPQNYYSNASSSVNYVLDGTSTVNFDDHILATLKDTVFTPSSAPIITTTGTGADSVNERSAPAFRTLLDNSYWKTVILDQENSPFLSSANNFKDYFRGLYFKTEAVNGSGSMMLLNFANANITIYYSKDSAVSGERDQDTYVLNFVSNSTSVIRLNTFINNFNITLADGDKNLGDNKLYLKGTEGSMAVVDLFGGMVDCNGTLETALDCFKKTYRKLDDNGNYLPKENGNYPIKRLINEANLVIYEDETMATGGDSDFHKYDRIYAYDIKNNIPTIDYALFDETEDTSNPLFSKFQSLGVRSKDENDNFRYKIRLTEHLNNILLKDSTNTKLGLVLSTNVNVTRTVNILDSQDEVTQVPSTALLAPRGTILYGSNVAAPNESKKMRLEIFFTEPNL
;
A
#
# COMPACT_ATOMS: atom_id res chain seq x y z
N MET A 1 58.64 -20.63 -18.40
CA MET A 1 57.48 -20.40 -19.30
C MET A 1 56.09 -20.75 -18.74
N LYS A 2 55.93 -21.44 -17.59
CA LYS A 2 54.59 -21.78 -17.05
C LYS A 2 53.89 -20.69 -16.21
N LYS A 3 54.59 -19.68 -15.69
CA LYS A 3 53.98 -18.59 -14.88
C LYS A 3 53.37 -17.46 -15.71
N THR A 4 53.91 -17.17 -16.89
CA THR A 4 53.41 -16.09 -17.78
C THR A 4 52.06 -16.44 -18.43
N PHE A 5 51.80 -17.71 -18.74
CA PHE A 5 50.50 -18.15 -19.28
C PHE A 5 49.36 -18.14 -18.26
N LYS A 6 49.65 -18.22 -16.95
CA LYS A 6 48.61 -18.21 -15.91
C LYS A 6 48.07 -16.80 -15.67
N ASN A 7 48.94 -15.78 -15.71
CA ASN A 7 48.54 -14.38 -15.56
C ASN A 7 47.77 -13.86 -16.78
N LEU A 8 48.08 -14.35 -17.99
CA LEU A 8 47.34 -13.98 -19.20
C LEU A 8 45.90 -14.54 -19.20
N ARG A 9 45.68 -15.73 -18.62
CA ARG A 9 44.33 -16.32 -18.46
C ARG A 9 43.48 -15.55 -17.45
N VAL A 10 44.06 -15.13 -16.32
CA VAL A 10 43.34 -14.36 -15.30
C VAL A 10 43.00 -12.96 -15.81
N SER A 11 43.92 -12.30 -16.52
CA SER A 11 43.65 -10.99 -17.11
C SER A 11 42.64 -11.04 -18.25
N GLY A 12 42.64 -12.12 -19.06
CA GLY A 12 41.64 -12.33 -20.11
C GLY A 12 40.24 -12.61 -19.57
N ILE A 13 40.12 -13.39 -18.48
CA ILE A 13 38.84 -13.64 -17.81
C ILE A 13 38.31 -12.36 -17.15
N LEU A 14 39.18 -11.55 -16.54
CA LEU A 14 38.78 -10.28 -15.93
C LEU A 14 38.28 -9.27 -16.99
N LEU A 15 38.92 -9.23 -18.17
CA LEU A 15 38.47 -8.39 -19.29
C LEU A 15 37.15 -8.87 -19.89
N LEU A 16 36.94 -10.19 -19.98
CA LEU A 16 35.70 -10.80 -20.45
C LEU A 16 34.54 -10.55 -19.46
N VAL A 17 34.80 -10.63 -18.16
CA VAL A 17 33.81 -10.32 -17.10
C VAL A 17 33.48 -8.82 -17.09
N MET A 18 34.46 -7.94 -17.30
CA MET A 18 34.24 -6.50 -17.38
C MET A 18 33.46 -6.09 -18.66
N ALA A 19 33.64 -6.83 -19.77
CA ALA A 19 32.84 -6.64 -20.99
C ALA A 19 31.38 -7.09 -20.83
N LEU A 20 31.10 -8.08 -19.97
CA LEU A 20 29.72 -8.53 -19.68
C LEU A 20 28.92 -7.49 -18.86
N PHE A 21 29.58 -6.61 -18.11
CA PHE A 21 28.91 -5.52 -17.37
C PHE A 21 28.66 -4.26 -18.21
N LEU A 22 29.35 -4.08 -19.34
CA LEU A 22 29.11 -2.96 -20.28
C LEU A 22 28.01 -3.26 -21.32
N ALA A 23 27.50 -4.50 -21.35
CA ALA A 23 26.48 -4.96 -22.30
C ALA A 23 25.08 -5.10 -21.68
N CYS A 24 24.87 -4.61 -20.45
CA CYS A 24 23.56 -4.61 -19.79
C CYS A 24 22.98 -3.19 -19.67
N ASP A 25 23.14 -2.40 -20.73
CA ASP A 25 22.33 -1.22 -20.98
C ASP A 25 21.74 -1.39 -22.39
N GLU A 26 20.77 -2.30 -22.51
CA GLU A 26 19.95 -2.38 -23.71
C GLU A 26 18.68 -1.57 -23.46
N GLU A 27 18.76 -0.29 -23.82
CA GLU A 27 17.66 0.32 -24.56
C GLU A 27 17.30 -0.65 -25.69
N PHE A 28 16.00 -0.91 -25.90
CA PHE A 28 15.52 -1.56 -27.11
C PHE A 28 15.83 -0.65 -28.30
N ASN A 29 17.09 -0.62 -28.73
CA ASN A 29 17.41 -0.33 -30.10
C ASN A 29 16.70 -1.42 -30.88
N SER A 30 15.67 -1.01 -31.63
CA SER A 30 15.03 -1.87 -32.62
C SER A 30 16.15 -2.60 -33.34
N ILE A 31 16.21 -3.93 -33.19
CA ILE A 31 17.12 -4.73 -33.99
C ILE A 31 16.76 -4.35 -35.43
N GLU A 32 17.62 -3.60 -36.12
CA GLU A 32 17.65 -3.57 -37.57
C GLU A 32 18.00 -4.99 -37.99
N SER A 33 16.97 -5.82 -37.99
CA SER A 33 17.05 -7.25 -38.22
C SER A 33 17.36 -7.42 -39.70
N ASP A 34 18.65 -7.52 -40.00
CA ASP A 34 19.14 -8.09 -41.27
C ASP A 34 18.95 -9.62 -41.31
N VAL A 35 18.27 -10.21 -40.31
CA VAL A 35 17.87 -11.62 -40.25
C VAL A 35 16.55 -11.87 -40.99
N LEU A 36 15.72 -10.83 -41.13
CA LEU A 36 14.55 -10.77 -41.99
C LEU A 36 14.59 -9.40 -42.67
N GLY A 37 15.25 -9.30 -43.82
CA GLY A 37 15.29 -8.04 -44.57
C GLY A 37 13.88 -7.47 -44.74
N LYS A 38 13.73 -6.13 -44.69
CA LYS A 38 12.46 -5.40 -44.86
C LYS A 38 11.58 -5.86 -46.04
N ASN A 39 12.15 -6.58 -47.01
CA ASN A 39 11.47 -7.14 -48.18
C ASN A 39 10.98 -8.60 -48.02
N ASN A 40 11.25 -9.27 -46.89
CA ASN A 40 10.93 -10.69 -46.65
C ASN A 40 9.92 -10.92 -45.50
N ALA A 41 9.51 -9.87 -44.79
CA ALA A 41 8.42 -9.95 -43.83
C ALA A 41 7.11 -9.50 -44.51
N ASN A 42 6.09 -10.36 -44.54
CA ASN A 42 4.75 -10.02 -45.02
C ASN A 42 3.92 -9.25 -43.96
N PHE A 43 4.58 -8.50 -43.09
CA PHE A 43 3.96 -7.79 -41.98
C PHE A 43 4.67 -6.45 -41.73
N ASN A 44 3.90 -5.44 -41.35
CA ASN A 44 4.35 -4.14 -40.86
C ASN A 44 4.18 -4.06 -39.34
N THR A 45 5.10 -3.39 -38.66
CA THR A 45 4.99 -3.05 -37.24
C THR A 45 4.97 -1.53 -37.08
N ASN A 46 4.17 -1.03 -36.14
CA ASN A 46 4.12 0.40 -35.85
C ASN A 46 3.63 0.65 -34.40
N THR A 47 3.82 1.87 -33.92
CA THR A 47 3.33 2.36 -32.63
C THR A 47 2.28 3.45 -32.86
N LEU A 48 1.22 3.43 -32.06
CA LEU A 48 0.16 4.42 -32.09
C LEU A 48 -0.18 4.89 -30.68
N ASP A 49 -0.29 6.20 -30.51
CA ASP A 49 -0.80 6.81 -29.29
C ASP A 49 -2.32 7.01 -29.41
N TYR A 50 -3.08 6.38 -28.51
CA TYR A 50 -4.51 6.60 -28.39
C TYR A 50 -4.81 7.69 -27.36
N PRO A 51 -5.68 8.66 -27.69
CA PRO A 51 -6.17 9.61 -26.71
C PRO A 51 -7.03 8.89 -25.69
N ILE A 52 -6.87 9.27 -24.42
CA ILE A 52 -7.66 8.80 -23.29
C ILE A 52 -8.27 10.00 -22.56
N VAL A 53 -9.22 9.74 -21.67
CA VAL A 53 -9.73 10.75 -20.74
C VAL A 53 -9.36 10.34 -19.32
N ALA A 54 -8.57 11.16 -18.63
CA ALA A 54 -8.16 10.93 -17.27
C ALA A 54 -8.57 12.11 -16.38
N TYR A 55 -9.22 11.82 -15.26
CA TYR A 55 -9.80 12.85 -14.39
C TYR A 55 -9.69 12.47 -12.91
N ASN A 56 -9.74 13.49 -12.05
CA ASN A 56 -9.67 13.32 -10.60
C ASN A 56 -10.97 12.75 -10.03
N LYS A 57 -10.84 11.88 -9.03
CA LYS A 57 -11.93 11.42 -8.19
C LYS A 57 -11.59 11.65 -6.73
N LYS A 58 -12.35 12.52 -6.07
CA LYS A 58 -12.25 12.71 -4.62
C LYS A 58 -12.84 11.49 -3.92
N LEU A 59 -12.12 10.97 -2.94
CA LEU A 59 -12.60 9.86 -2.12
C LEU A 59 -13.42 10.40 -0.95
N ALA A 60 -14.59 9.81 -0.75
CA ALA A 60 -15.39 10.03 0.47
C ALA A 60 -14.92 9.09 1.58
N ALA A 61 -15.65 9.02 2.69
CA ALA A 61 -15.35 8.15 3.83
C ALA A 61 -15.09 6.70 3.40
N LEU A 62 -13.95 6.14 3.79
CA LEU A 62 -13.47 4.81 3.40
C LEU A 62 -13.56 3.86 4.59
N LYS A 63 -13.81 2.57 4.34
CA LYS A 63 -13.74 1.55 5.39
C LYS A 63 -12.30 1.47 5.93
N ILE A 64 -12.14 1.61 7.25
CA ILE A 64 -10.86 1.67 7.98
C ILE A 64 -10.60 0.50 8.92
N ASN A 65 -11.51 -0.46 9.00
CA ASN A 65 -11.29 -1.73 9.68
C ASN A 65 -10.82 -2.84 8.73
N ASP A 66 -10.17 -3.85 9.32
CA ASP A 66 -9.61 -5.02 8.63
C ASP A 66 -8.48 -4.69 7.63
N LEU A 67 -7.75 -3.60 7.86
CA LEU A 67 -6.57 -3.27 7.05
C LEU A 67 -5.43 -4.25 7.34
N SER A 68 -4.60 -4.54 6.33
CA SER A 68 -3.43 -5.42 6.47
C SER A 68 -2.32 -4.82 7.35
N SER A 69 -2.35 -3.50 7.52
CA SER A 69 -1.42 -2.72 8.32
C SER A 69 -2.13 -1.45 8.81
N ASN A 70 -1.48 -0.67 9.68
CA ASN A 70 -2.03 0.57 10.22
C ASN A 70 -0.95 1.66 10.27
N LEU A 71 -1.29 2.87 9.85
CA LEU A 71 -0.49 4.07 10.00
C LEU A 71 -0.66 4.65 11.41
N LEU A 72 0.44 5.07 12.03
CA LEU A 72 0.44 5.78 13.31
C LEU A 72 1.43 6.94 13.25
N GLY A 73 0.96 8.16 13.52
CA GLY A 73 1.82 9.33 13.63
C GLY A 73 1.33 10.54 12.85
N VAL A 74 2.23 11.48 12.59
CA VAL A 74 1.93 12.70 11.83
C VAL A 74 2.91 12.83 10.69
N PHE A 75 2.40 13.11 9.49
CA PHE A 75 3.21 13.31 8.31
C PHE A 75 2.83 14.62 7.63
N ASN A 76 3.86 15.42 7.31
CA ASN A 76 3.72 16.64 6.53
C ASN A 76 4.15 16.35 5.10
N ASP A 77 3.17 16.11 4.23
CA ASP A 77 3.41 15.99 2.80
C ASP A 77 3.71 17.37 2.21
N PRO A 78 4.84 17.58 1.52
CA PRO A 78 5.21 18.91 1.03
C PRO A 78 4.24 19.47 -0.02
N ALA A 79 3.57 18.62 -0.79
CA ALA A 79 2.59 19.04 -1.79
C ALA A 79 1.15 19.07 -1.23
N TYR A 80 0.82 18.12 -0.35
CA TYR A 80 -0.56 17.95 0.11
C TYR A 80 -0.88 18.56 1.46
N GLY A 81 0.10 18.78 2.34
CA GLY A 81 -0.14 19.23 3.72
C GLY A 81 -0.10 18.10 4.75
N GLN A 82 -0.69 18.34 5.92
CA GLN A 82 -0.53 17.45 7.08
C GLN A 82 -1.61 16.36 7.12
N THR A 83 -1.19 15.14 7.47
CA THR A 83 -2.08 14.04 7.86
C THR A 83 -1.63 13.49 9.22
N ALA A 84 -2.56 13.38 10.16
CA ALA A 84 -2.35 12.63 11.41
C ALA A 84 -3.13 11.31 11.35
N ALA A 85 -2.51 10.21 11.79
CA ALA A 85 -3.09 8.87 11.79
C ALA A 85 -3.05 8.29 13.21
N SER A 86 -4.20 7.87 13.73
CA SER A 86 -4.34 7.24 15.04
C SER A 86 -4.91 5.83 14.90
N VAL A 87 -4.72 4.99 15.91
CA VAL A 87 -5.17 3.59 15.90
C VAL A 87 -6.07 3.31 17.10
N ILE A 88 -7.22 2.70 16.86
CA ILE A 88 -8.07 2.14 17.91
C ILE A 88 -8.09 0.63 17.70
N THR A 89 -7.80 -0.14 18.75
CA THR A 89 -7.67 -1.59 18.63
C THR A 89 -8.14 -2.29 19.88
N GLN A 90 -8.72 -3.47 19.69
CA GLN A 90 -8.92 -4.43 20.77
C GLN A 90 -7.61 -5.16 21.07
N VAL A 91 -7.54 -5.74 22.27
CA VAL A 91 -6.49 -6.69 22.67
C VAL A 91 -7.18 -7.86 23.36
N ILE A 92 -6.62 -9.05 23.22
CA ILE A 92 -7.15 -10.26 23.87
C ILE A 92 -6.06 -11.01 24.63
N PRO A 93 -6.40 -11.77 25.66
CA PRO A 93 -5.45 -12.64 26.34
C PRO A 93 -4.94 -13.76 25.44
N ALA A 94 -3.65 -14.06 25.51
CA ALA A 94 -3.07 -15.25 24.88
C ALA A 94 -3.54 -16.55 25.56
N SER A 95 -3.82 -16.50 26.87
CA SER A 95 -4.40 -17.58 27.66
C SER A 95 -5.57 -17.06 28.51
N THR A 96 -6.57 -17.92 28.72
CA THR A 96 -7.78 -17.61 29.50
C THR A 96 -7.77 -18.36 30.82
N SER A 97 -8.44 -17.82 31.83
CA SER A 97 -8.46 -18.35 33.21
C SER A 97 -7.04 -18.59 33.76
N PRO A 98 -6.17 -17.56 33.78
CA PRO A 98 -4.79 -17.73 34.23
C PRO A 98 -4.71 -18.08 35.72
N ASN A 99 -3.60 -18.72 36.11
CA ASN A 99 -3.19 -18.86 37.50
C ASN A 99 -1.80 -18.21 37.65
N PHE A 100 -1.75 -17.07 38.34
CA PHE A 100 -0.56 -16.29 38.61
C PHE A 100 0.21 -16.79 39.84
N GLY A 101 -0.29 -17.81 40.54
CA GLY A 101 0.38 -18.45 41.67
C GLY A 101 0.29 -17.64 42.98
N THR A 102 1.16 -17.97 43.93
CA THR A 102 1.13 -17.38 45.27
C THR A 102 1.89 -16.05 45.30
N ASN A 103 1.25 -15.02 45.87
CA ASN A 103 1.78 -13.66 46.03
C ASN A 103 2.41 -13.07 44.74
N PRO A 104 1.70 -13.05 43.59
CA PRO A 104 2.27 -12.56 42.34
C PRO A 104 2.53 -11.05 42.39
N VAL A 105 3.66 -10.62 41.83
CA VAL A 105 4.08 -9.21 41.73
C VAL A 105 4.52 -8.92 40.31
N ILE A 106 4.00 -7.85 39.69
CA ILE A 106 4.45 -7.42 38.36
C ILE A 106 5.84 -6.81 38.47
N ASP A 107 6.78 -7.37 37.72
CA ASP A 107 8.13 -6.85 37.58
C ASP A 107 8.15 -5.74 36.51
N SER A 108 7.52 -5.98 35.35
CA SER A 108 7.37 -4.97 34.29
C SER A 108 6.24 -5.29 33.33
N VAL A 109 5.66 -4.25 32.72
CA VAL A 109 4.74 -4.39 31.58
C VAL A 109 5.32 -3.71 30.35
N VAL A 110 5.52 -4.49 29.29
CA VAL A 110 6.14 -4.04 28.05
C VAL A 110 5.10 -4.06 26.94
N LEU A 111 4.82 -2.91 26.35
CA LEU A 111 4.15 -2.83 25.05
C LEU A 111 5.21 -2.87 23.95
N ASN A 112 5.01 -3.76 22.98
CA ASN A 112 5.87 -3.89 21.81
C ASN A 112 5.02 -3.91 20.53
N ILE A 113 5.17 -2.88 19.69
CA ILE A 113 4.52 -2.79 18.39
C ILE A 113 5.60 -2.57 17.32
N PRO A 114 5.97 -3.61 16.56
CA PRO A 114 6.89 -3.47 15.45
C PRO A 114 6.31 -2.55 14.37
N TYR A 115 7.17 -1.79 13.72
CA TYR A 115 6.87 -1.20 12.42
C TYR A 115 7.56 -2.02 11.33
N TYR A 116 7.11 -1.91 10.08
CA TYR A 116 7.77 -2.60 8.98
C TYR A 116 9.22 -2.14 8.87
N SER A 117 10.13 -3.06 8.60
CA SER A 117 11.54 -2.76 8.41
C SER A 117 12.16 -3.82 7.49
N LYS A 118 13.14 -3.42 6.69
CA LYS A 118 13.85 -4.31 5.77
C LYS A 118 15.26 -4.58 6.29
N GLU A 119 15.64 -5.84 6.38
CA GLU A 119 17.04 -6.22 6.59
C GLU A 119 17.85 -5.87 5.33
N VAL A 120 18.90 -5.06 5.48
CA VAL A 120 19.74 -4.59 4.37
C VAL A 120 21.17 -5.14 4.42
N GLY A 121 21.49 -5.94 5.43
CA GLY A 121 22.80 -6.58 5.60
C GLY A 121 23.10 -6.88 7.06
N PHE A 122 24.38 -7.13 7.34
CA PHE A 122 24.88 -7.46 8.68
C PHE A 122 26.05 -6.55 9.07
N GLU A 123 26.18 -6.24 10.35
CA GLU A 123 27.35 -5.52 10.89
C GLU A 123 28.62 -6.34 10.63
N THR A 124 29.67 -5.69 10.10
CA THR A 124 30.94 -6.33 9.71
C THR A 124 31.52 -7.20 10.83
N GLY A 125 31.76 -8.47 10.54
CA GLY A 125 32.36 -9.41 11.50
C GLY A 125 31.38 -9.98 12.53
N THR A 126 30.07 -9.77 12.36
CA THR A 126 29.02 -10.31 13.24
C THR A 126 27.86 -10.89 12.42
N SER A 127 26.91 -11.56 13.08
CA SER A 127 25.61 -11.96 12.52
C SER A 127 24.49 -10.97 12.87
N ASN A 128 24.82 -9.74 13.28
CA ASN A 128 23.83 -8.75 13.69
C ASN A 128 23.23 -8.05 12.46
N ALA A 129 21.92 -8.21 12.27
CA ALA A 129 21.18 -7.58 11.18
C ALA A 129 21.16 -6.05 11.27
N ILE A 130 21.28 -5.39 10.12
CA ILE A 130 21.10 -3.94 9.91
C ILE A 130 19.77 -3.74 9.20
N TYR A 131 18.96 -2.80 9.70
CA TYR A 131 17.62 -2.53 9.17
C TYR A 131 17.53 -1.16 8.48
N SER A 132 16.63 -1.08 7.51
CA SER A 132 16.13 0.14 6.89
C SER A 132 14.63 0.29 7.15
N ILE A 133 14.18 1.53 7.30
CA ILE A 133 12.77 1.91 7.56
C ILE A 133 12.25 2.96 6.56
N LYS A 134 12.99 3.21 5.47
CA LYS A 134 12.70 4.31 4.52
C LYS A 134 11.40 4.13 3.72
N ASP A 135 10.88 2.91 3.66
CA ASP A 135 9.66 2.51 2.98
C ASP A 135 8.45 2.39 3.93
N SER A 136 8.67 2.49 5.25
CA SER A 136 7.65 2.30 6.28
C SER A 136 7.54 3.45 7.27
N VAL A 137 8.54 4.34 7.32
CA VAL A 137 8.55 5.54 8.16
C VAL A 137 8.68 6.78 7.28
N TYR A 138 7.76 7.72 7.49
CA TYR A 138 7.62 8.94 6.71
C TYR A 138 7.83 10.15 7.62
N GLY A 139 8.82 10.98 7.29
CA GLY A 139 9.32 12.04 8.18
C GLY A 139 10.39 11.54 9.15
N SER A 140 11.03 12.49 9.84
CA SER A 140 12.11 12.22 10.81
C SER A 140 11.90 12.88 12.17
N ASP A 141 10.89 13.75 12.28
CA ASP A 141 10.65 14.53 13.49
C ASP A 141 9.94 13.69 14.57
N PRO A 142 10.16 13.99 15.86
CA PRO A 142 9.47 13.31 16.95
C PRO A 142 7.94 13.49 16.86
N VAL A 143 7.19 12.47 17.26
CA VAL A 143 5.73 12.51 17.34
C VAL A 143 5.28 12.34 18.79
N LYS A 144 4.26 13.08 19.22
CA LYS A 144 3.62 12.86 20.51
C LYS A 144 2.67 11.68 20.38
N LEU A 145 2.80 10.70 21.27
CA LEU A 145 1.97 9.50 21.32
C LEU A 145 1.40 9.36 22.72
N THR A 146 0.08 9.37 22.80
CA THR A 146 -0.65 9.11 24.04
C THR A 146 -1.51 7.86 23.87
N ILE A 147 -1.39 6.93 24.80
CA ILE A 147 -2.08 5.65 24.80
C ILE A 147 -3.17 5.71 25.87
N TYR A 148 -4.41 5.50 25.47
CA TYR A 148 -5.56 5.47 26.36
C TYR A 148 -6.19 4.09 26.39
N ARG A 149 -6.84 3.73 27.51
CA ARG A 149 -7.91 2.73 27.50
C ARG A 149 -9.19 3.41 27.07
N SER A 150 -9.85 2.82 26.07
CA SER A 150 -11.18 3.26 25.62
C SER A 150 -12.28 2.55 26.41
N ASN A 151 -13.43 3.20 26.60
CA ASN A 151 -14.66 2.55 27.07
C ASN A 151 -15.63 2.20 25.92
N TYR A 152 -15.30 2.57 24.67
CA TYR A 152 -16.16 2.30 23.51
C TYR A 152 -16.12 0.83 23.11
N PHE A 153 -17.30 0.23 22.91
CA PHE A 153 -17.39 -1.15 22.45
C PHE A 153 -17.41 -1.23 20.92
N LEU A 154 -16.32 -1.76 20.35
CA LEU A 154 -16.25 -2.11 18.94
C LEU A 154 -17.08 -3.39 18.69
N ARG A 155 -18.16 -3.23 17.91
CA ARG A 155 -19.13 -4.28 17.58
C ARG A 155 -18.58 -5.17 16.48
N ASP A 156 -18.74 -6.48 16.63
CA ASP A 156 -18.34 -7.45 15.60
C ASP A 156 -19.38 -7.53 14.44
N PHE A 157 -20.64 -7.14 14.70
CA PHE A 157 -21.75 -7.20 13.73
C PHE A 157 -22.51 -5.87 13.65
N ASP A 158 -23.07 -5.60 12.48
CA ASP A 158 -23.98 -4.47 12.27
C ASP A 158 -25.38 -4.82 12.79
N PRO A 159 -25.89 -4.13 13.83
CA PRO A 159 -27.22 -4.41 14.37
C PRO A 159 -28.36 -4.05 13.42
N ASN A 160 -28.10 -3.29 12.35
CA ASN A 160 -29.12 -2.87 11.37
C ASN A 160 -29.10 -3.72 10.10
N SER A 161 -28.12 -4.62 9.95
CA SER A 161 -28.07 -5.56 8.84
C SER A 161 -29.13 -6.65 9.00
N GLN A 162 -29.71 -7.06 7.86
CA GLN A 162 -30.68 -8.16 7.80
C GLN A 162 -30.03 -9.55 7.98
N PHE A 163 -28.71 -9.68 7.76
CA PHE A 163 -28.03 -10.97 7.65
C PHE A 163 -26.87 -11.14 8.64
N ASN A 164 -26.86 -10.38 9.75
CA ASN A 164 -25.76 -10.40 10.72
C ASN A 164 -24.41 -10.08 10.05
N ASP A 165 -24.41 -9.11 9.14
CA ASP A 165 -23.21 -8.69 8.43
C ASP A 165 -22.16 -8.12 9.41
N PRO A 166 -20.86 -8.27 9.11
CA PRO A 166 -19.80 -7.67 9.92
C PRO A 166 -19.96 -6.15 10.02
N GLN A 167 -19.66 -5.59 11.18
CA GLN A 167 -19.66 -4.14 11.36
C GLN A 167 -18.54 -3.48 10.53
N ASN A 168 -18.91 -2.55 9.65
CA ASN A 168 -17.97 -1.69 8.96
C ASN A 168 -17.79 -0.37 9.71
N TYR A 169 -16.57 0.13 9.74
CA TYR A 169 -16.21 1.41 10.32
C TYR A 169 -15.56 2.25 9.24
N TYR A 170 -16.01 3.48 9.05
CA TYR A 170 -15.52 4.37 8.01
C TYR A 170 -14.79 5.59 8.59
N SER A 171 -13.83 6.10 7.82
CA SER A 171 -13.08 7.30 8.16
C SER A 171 -13.97 8.55 8.13
N ASN A 172 -13.53 9.60 8.83
CA ASN A 172 -14.03 10.95 8.69
C ASN A 172 -12.85 11.93 8.76
N ALA A 173 -11.99 11.86 7.74
CA ALA A 173 -10.67 12.49 7.80
C ALA A 173 -10.70 14.01 7.64
N SER A 174 -11.82 14.57 7.18
CA SER A 174 -12.04 16.02 7.12
C SER A 174 -12.24 16.69 8.50
N SER A 175 -12.40 15.88 9.55
CA SER A 175 -12.57 16.35 10.93
C SER A 175 -11.25 16.80 11.56
N SER A 176 -11.32 17.71 12.54
CA SER A 176 -10.21 18.06 13.42
C SER A 176 -10.05 17.13 14.64
N VAL A 177 -10.91 16.11 14.74
CA VAL A 177 -10.98 15.14 15.85
C VAL A 177 -11.02 13.73 15.25
N ASN A 178 -10.48 12.75 15.96
CA ASN A 178 -10.47 11.33 15.56
C ASN A 178 -11.87 10.71 15.62
N TYR A 179 -12.68 11.02 14.60
CA TYR A 179 -14.00 10.46 14.40
C TYR A 179 -13.96 9.17 13.58
N VAL A 180 -14.95 8.33 13.85
CA VAL A 180 -15.30 7.17 13.02
C VAL A 180 -16.79 7.20 12.75
N LEU A 181 -17.19 6.83 11.54
CA LEU A 181 -18.58 6.59 11.18
C LEU A 181 -18.85 5.09 11.33
N ASP A 182 -19.82 4.72 12.17
CA ASP A 182 -20.18 3.32 12.42
C ASP A 182 -21.35 2.82 11.53
N GLY A 183 -21.62 3.54 10.44
CA GLY A 183 -22.75 3.30 9.54
C GLY A 183 -24.05 3.98 9.97
N THR A 184 -24.19 4.40 11.23
CA THR A 184 -25.40 5.08 11.73
C THR A 184 -25.12 6.40 12.42
N SER A 185 -23.93 6.55 12.98
CA SER A 185 -23.56 7.68 13.82
C SER A 185 -22.07 7.98 13.72
N THR A 186 -21.71 9.19 14.16
CA THR A 186 -20.33 9.62 14.30
C THR A 186 -19.88 9.37 15.74
N VAL A 187 -18.78 8.65 15.91
CA VAL A 187 -18.21 8.28 17.21
C VAL A 187 -16.95 9.09 17.46
N ASN A 188 -16.91 9.82 18.57
CA ASN A 188 -15.73 10.54 19.06
C ASN A 188 -14.92 9.68 20.02
N PHE A 189 -13.72 9.23 19.65
CA PHE A 189 -12.92 8.44 20.59
C PHE A 189 -12.35 9.24 21.77
N ASP A 190 -12.24 10.57 21.64
CA ASP A 190 -11.79 11.41 22.75
C ASP A 190 -12.84 11.46 23.89
N ASP A 191 -14.13 11.30 23.59
CA ASP A 191 -15.22 11.24 24.58
C ASP A 191 -15.31 9.86 25.29
N HIS A 192 -14.56 8.88 24.78
CA HIS A 192 -14.53 7.50 25.27
C HIS A 192 -13.24 7.14 26.02
N ILE A 193 -12.44 8.14 26.40
CA ILE A 193 -11.21 7.92 27.19
C ILE A 193 -11.58 7.52 28.63
N LEU A 194 -11.14 6.33 29.05
CA LEU A 194 -11.33 5.82 30.41
C LEU A 194 -10.11 6.07 31.30
N ALA A 195 -8.90 5.90 30.75
CA ALA A 195 -7.65 6.11 31.48
C ALA A 195 -6.49 6.38 30.52
N THR A 196 -5.55 7.24 30.93
CA THR A 196 -4.26 7.44 30.24
C THR A 196 -3.26 6.40 30.71
N LEU A 197 -2.77 5.55 29.80
CA LEU A 197 -1.82 4.48 30.10
C LEU A 197 -0.36 4.91 29.87
N LYS A 198 -0.16 5.81 28.91
CA LYS A 198 1.16 6.36 28.56
C LYS A 198 0.98 7.70 27.87
N ASP A 199 1.82 8.67 28.22
CA ASP A 199 2.03 9.89 27.43
C ASP A 199 3.53 10.02 27.17
N THR A 200 3.94 10.11 25.90
CA THR A 200 5.34 10.12 25.52
C THR A 200 5.57 10.85 24.20
N VAL A 201 6.81 11.27 23.99
CA VAL A 201 7.31 11.64 22.66
C VAL A 201 8.14 10.49 22.13
N PHE A 202 7.98 10.16 20.86
CA PHE A 202 8.67 9.05 20.21
C PHE A 202 9.29 9.49 18.88
N THR A 203 10.52 9.04 18.63
CA THR A 203 11.19 9.19 17.34
C THR A 203 11.49 7.78 16.80
N PRO A 204 10.93 7.39 15.65
CA PRO A 204 11.21 6.09 15.06
C PRO A 204 12.70 5.94 14.73
N SER A 205 13.23 4.72 14.89
CA SER A 205 14.65 4.42 14.64
C SER A 205 14.79 3.13 13.86
N SER A 206 15.81 3.04 13.00
CA SER A 206 16.17 1.78 12.33
C SER A 206 17.06 0.88 13.19
N ALA A 207 17.43 1.32 14.40
CA ALA A 207 18.24 0.52 15.30
C ALA A 207 17.47 -0.72 15.80
N PRO A 208 18.11 -1.90 15.87
CA PRO A 208 17.50 -3.07 16.46
C PRO A 208 17.23 -2.85 17.95
N ILE A 209 16.18 -3.48 18.47
CA ILE A 209 15.93 -3.52 19.91
C ILE A 209 16.83 -4.59 20.52
N ILE A 210 17.50 -4.25 21.62
CA ILE A 210 18.35 -5.17 22.39
C ILE A 210 17.66 -5.45 23.72
N THR A 211 17.36 -6.73 23.98
CA THR A 211 16.85 -7.19 25.28
C THR A 211 17.90 -8.07 25.94
N THR A 212 18.17 -7.85 27.22
CA THR A 212 19.13 -8.65 27.98
C THR A 212 18.38 -9.53 28.97
N THR A 213 18.62 -10.83 28.93
CA THR A 213 18.10 -11.82 29.90
C THR A 213 19.22 -12.37 30.76
N GLY A 214 18.96 -12.65 32.04
CA GLY A 214 19.98 -13.11 32.99
C GLY A 214 20.76 -11.96 33.64
N THR A 215 21.69 -12.31 34.54
CA THR A 215 22.48 -11.32 35.30
C THR A 215 23.96 -11.68 35.29
N GLY A 216 24.83 -10.67 35.22
CA GLY A 216 26.29 -10.89 35.30
C GLY A 216 26.86 -11.64 34.09
N ALA A 217 27.70 -12.64 34.35
CA ALA A 217 28.40 -13.41 33.32
C ALA A 217 27.48 -14.26 32.44
N ASP A 218 26.28 -14.57 32.91
CA ASP A 218 25.28 -15.40 32.20
C ASP A 218 24.27 -14.56 31.41
N SER A 219 24.52 -13.25 31.27
CA SER A 219 23.62 -12.38 30.51
C SER A 219 23.67 -12.70 29.01
N VAL A 220 22.49 -12.86 28.42
CA VAL A 220 22.30 -13.12 26.98
C VAL A 220 21.58 -11.93 26.37
N ASN A 221 22.13 -11.39 25.28
CA ASN A 221 21.50 -10.32 24.52
C ASN A 221 20.75 -10.90 23.32
N GLU A 222 19.46 -10.62 23.26
CA GLU A 222 18.61 -10.90 22.11
C GLU A 222 18.37 -9.62 21.31
N ARG A 223 18.46 -9.72 19.98
CA ARG A 223 18.19 -8.61 19.06
C ARG A 223 16.90 -8.88 18.30
N SER A 224 16.00 -7.90 18.28
CA SER A 224 14.79 -7.95 17.48
C SER A 224 14.71 -6.77 16.52
N ALA A 225 13.84 -6.91 15.51
CA ALA A 225 13.54 -5.84 14.56
C ALA A 225 13.10 -4.55 15.28
N PRO A 226 13.31 -3.38 14.65
CA PRO A 226 12.86 -2.09 15.17
C PRO A 226 11.37 -2.07 15.52
N ALA A 227 11.03 -1.45 16.65
CA ALA A 227 9.66 -1.40 17.16
C ALA A 227 9.43 -0.17 18.04
N PHE A 228 8.17 0.26 18.12
CA PHE A 228 7.73 1.08 19.24
C PHE A 228 7.63 0.18 20.48
N ARG A 229 8.60 0.31 21.39
CA ARG A 229 8.68 -0.48 22.62
C ARG A 229 8.74 0.44 23.83
N THR A 230 7.82 0.27 24.78
CA THR A 230 7.77 1.12 25.98
C THR A 230 7.26 0.38 27.22
N LEU A 231 7.66 0.86 28.39
CA LEU A 231 7.14 0.41 29.67
C LEU A 231 5.81 1.12 29.99
N LEU A 232 4.84 0.33 30.44
CA LEU A 232 3.54 0.76 30.96
C LEU A 232 3.51 0.70 32.49
N ASP A 233 2.52 1.35 33.10
CA ASP A 233 2.39 1.42 34.56
C ASP A 233 2.03 0.06 35.18
N ASN A 234 2.92 -0.46 36.04
CA ASN A 234 2.73 -1.77 36.68
C ASN A 234 1.47 -1.80 37.58
N SER A 235 1.16 -0.70 38.28
CA SER A 235 0.03 -0.65 39.24
C SER A 235 -1.32 -0.78 38.53
N TYR A 236 -1.45 -0.08 37.40
CA TYR A 236 -2.61 -0.16 36.53
C TYR A 236 -2.84 -1.59 36.02
N TRP A 237 -1.80 -2.22 35.48
CA TRP A 237 -1.91 -3.57 34.93
C TRP A 237 -2.09 -4.65 36.00
N LYS A 238 -1.57 -4.44 37.22
CA LYS A 238 -1.89 -5.30 38.36
C LYS A 238 -3.40 -5.31 38.63
N THR A 239 -4.01 -4.13 38.67
CA THR A 239 -5.46 -3.98 38.91
C THR A 239 -6.29 -4.60 37.77
N VAL A 240 -5.86 -4.40 36.53
CA VAL A 240 -6.60 -4.84 35.35
C VAL A 240 -6.48 -6.35 35.11
N ILE A 241 -5.34 -6.97 35.45
CA ILE A 241 -5.03 -8.36 35.11
C ILE A 241 -4.86 -9.23 36.35
N LEU A 242 -3.82 -9.02 37.16
CA LEU A 242 -3.51 -9.92 38.29
C LEU A 242 -4.64 -9.98 39.32
N ASP A 243 -5.21 -8.82 39.66
CA ASP A 243 -6.32 -8.75 40.63
C ASP A 243 -7.63 -9.34 40.07
N GLN A 244 -7.65 -9.76 38.80
CA GLN A 244 -8.78 -10.36 38.11
C GLN A 244 -8.60 -11.87 37.83
N GLU A 245 -7.59 -12.54 38.41
CA GLU A 245 -7.26 -13.96 38.19
C GLU A 245 -8.47 -14.91 38.19
N ASN A 246 -9.39 -14.72 39.14
CA ASN A 246 -10.57 -15.57 39.33
C ASN A 246 -11.88 -14.91 38.85
N SER A 247 -11.76 -13.78 38.16
CA SER A 247 -12.91 -13.03 37.62
C SER A 247 -13.40 -13.64 36.31
N PRO A 248 -14.71 -13.61 36.02
CA PRO A 248 -15.24 -14.00 34.70
C PRO A 248 -14.67 -13.14 33.55
N PHE A 249 -14.08 -11.98 33.84
CA PHE A 249 -13.46 -11.13 32.82
C PHE A 249 -12.30 -11.82 32.09
N LEU A 250 -11.54 -12.68 32.75
CA LEU A 250 -10.41 -13.41 32.16
C LEU A 250 -10.79 -14.82 31.68
N SER A 251 -12.05 -15.24 31.85
CA SER A 251 -12.46 -16.62 31.56
C SER A 251 -12.62 -16.90 30.06
N SER A 252 -12.76 -15.86 29.23
CA SER A 252 -12.80 -15.97 27.78
C SER A 252 -12.33 -14.68 27.10
N ALA A 253 -11.91 -14.76 25.83
CA ALA A 253 -11.54 -13.59 25.05
C ALA A 253 -12.70 -12.61 24.87
N ASN A 254 -13.94 -13.10 24.70
CA ASN A 254 -15.13 -12.25 24.56
C ASN A 254 -15.44 -11.49 25.86
N ASN A 255 -15.34 -12.16 27.01
CA ASN A 255 -15.52 -11.49 28.30
C ASN A 255 -14.44 -10.42 28.52
N PHE A 256 -13.20 -10.70 28.12
CA PHE A 256 -12.13 -9.72 28.21
C PHE A 256 -12.35 -8.54 27.25
N LYS A 257 -12.80 -8.76 26.02
CA LYS A 257 -13.18 -7.69 25.09
C LYS A 257 -14.27 -6.79 25.69
N ASP A 258 -15.27 -7.37 26.34
CA ASP A 258 -16.33 -6.62 27.00
C ASP A 258 -15.80 -5.84 28.22
N TYR A 259 -14.91 -6.42 29.01
CA TYR A 259 -14.31 -5.75 30.17
C TYR A 259 -13.33 -4.64 29.79
N PHE A 260 -12.36 -4.94 28.92
CA PHE A 260 -11.24 -4.06 28.61
C PHE A 260 -11.56 -3.05 27.49
N ARG A 261 -12.47 -3.41 26.58
CA ARG A 261 -12.98 -2.64 25.41
C ARG A 261 -11.94 -2.32 24.34
N GLY A 262 -10.77 -1.81 24.70
CA GLY A 262 -9.65 -1.61 23.77
C GLY A 262 -8.70 -0.48 24.16
N LEU A 263 -7.75 -0.25 23.28
CA LEU A 263 -6.73 0.79 23.35
C LEU A 263 -6.93 1.81 22.25
N TYR A 264 -6.63 3.07 22.56
CA TYR A 264 -6.61 4.18 21.62
C TYR A 264 -5.22 4.81 21.64
N PHE A 265 -4.51 4.64 20.53
CA PHE A 265 -3.21 5.23 20.24
C PHE A 265 -3.42 6.54 19.50
N LYS A 266 -3.41 7.65 20.24
CA LYS A 266 -3.57 8.99 19.71
C LYS A 266 -2.21 9.60 19.40
N THR A 267 -2.08 10.22 18.23
CA THR A 267 -0.86 10.94 17.86
C THR A 267 -1.11 12.39 17.56
N GLU A 268 -0.15 13.22 17.96
CA GLU A 268 -0.19 14.66 17.75
C GLU A 268 1.17 15.16 17.27
N ALA A 269 1.17 16.25 16.51
CA ALA A 269 2.39 16.87 16.01
C ALA A 269 3.20 17.49 17.17
N VAL A 270 4.52 17.39 17.11
CA VAL A 270 5.43 18.14 17.99
C VAL A 270 5.92 19.35 17.20
N ASN A 271 5.62 20.56 17.68
CA ASN A 271 5.98 21.82 17.00
C ASN A 271 5.51 21.89 15.53
N GLY A 272 4.34 21.31 15.23
CA GLY A 272 3.76 21.32 13.88
C GLY A 272 4.32 20.25 12.92
N SER A 273 5.22 19.37 13.38
CA SER A 273 5.78 18.28 12.59
C SER A 273 5.75 16.94 13.32
N GLY A 274 6.15 15.87 12.64
CA GLY A 274 6.23 14.54 13.21
C GLY A 274 6.72 13.50 12.19
N SER A 275 6.69 12.25 12.63
CA SER A 275 6.90 11.08 11.77
C SER A 275 5.67 10.19 11.80
N MET A 276 5.38 9.53 10.69
CA MET A 276 4.34 8.52 10.55
C MET A 276 4.96 7.16 10.28
N MET A 277 4.47 6.13 10.95
CA MET A 277 4.97 4.77 10.86
C MET A 277 3.89 3.82 10.35
N LEU A 278 4.27 2.90 9.48
CA LEU A 278 3.47 1.76 9.09
C LEU A 278 3.70 0.60 10.08
N LEU A 279 2.71 0.31 10.91
CA LEU A 279 2.79 -0.64 12.02
C LEU A 279 2.42 -2.06 11.61
N ASN A 280 3.16 -3.03 12.14
CA ASN A 280 2.89 -4.45 11.98
C ASN A 280 2.26 -5.02 13.27
N PHE A 281 0.93 -4.93 13.37
CA PHE A 281 0.19 -5.49 14.50
C PHE A 281 0.17 -7.02 14.56
N ALA A 282 0.53 -7.73 13.48
CA ALA A 282 0.59 -9.18 13.50
C ALA A 282 1.63 -9.72 14.49
N ASN A 283 2.68 -8.93 14.75
CA ASN A 283 3.77 -9.24 15.69
C ASN A 283 3.74 -8.35 16.94
N ALA A 284 2.64 -7.64 17.19
CA ALA A 284 2.50 -6.76 18.34
C ALA A 284 1.93 -7.50 19.56
N ASN A 285 2.39 -7.12 20.76
CA ASN A 285 1.89 -7.67 22.02
C ASN A 285 2.09 -6.70 23.19
N ILE A 286 1.38 -7.00 24.28
CA ILE A 286 1.69 -6.49 25.63
C ILE A 286 2.12 -7.68 26.47
N THR A 287 3.34 -7.67 26.97
CA THR A 287 3.88 -8.73 27.83
C THR A 287 4.00 -8.22 29.26
N ILE A 288 3.31 -8.89 30.17
CA ILE A 288 3.36 -8.67 31.61
C ILE A 288 4.32 -9.69 32.19
N TYR A 289 5.49 -9.23 32.62
CA TYR A 289 6.46 -10.02 33.36
C TYR A 289 6.14 -9.92 34.85
N TYR A 290 6.00 -11.06 35.52
CA TYR A 290 5.69 -11.11 36.94
C TYR A 290 6.47 -12.21 37.63
N SER A 291 6.70 -12.02 38.93
CA SER A 291 7.33 -13.00 39.79
C SER A 291 6.33 -13.52 40.82
N LYS A 292 6.42 -14.80 41.17
CA LYS A 292 5.57 -15.49 42.17
C LYS A 292 6.42 -16.29 43.13
N ASP A 293 5.87 -16.64 44.28
CA ASP A 293 6.60 -17.46 45.25
C ASP A 293 6.93 -18.84 44.64
N SER A 294 8.18 -19.26 44.78
CA SER A 294 8.66 -20.57 44.32
C SER A 294 8.27 -21.68 45.30
N ALA A 295 8.48 -22.93 44.89
CA ALA A 295 8.45 -24.08 45.80
C ALA A 295 9.58 -24.04 46.85
N VAL A 296 10.65 -23.28 46.58
CA VAL A 296 11.76 -23.06 47.52
C VAL A 296 11.51 -21.78 48.33
N SER A 297 11.46 -21.90 49.65
CA SER A 297 11.19 -20.77 50.55
C SER A 297 12.21 -19.64 50.37
N GLY A 298 11.71 -18.44 50.05
CA GLY A 298 12.53 -17.24 49.85
C GLY A 298 12.98 -17.01 48.41
N GLU A 299 12.71 -17.94 47.50
CA GLU A 299 12.95 -17.78 46.06
C GLU A 299 11.65 -17.38 45.33
N ARG A 300 11.79 -16.68 44.21
CA ARG A 300 10.66 -16.28 43.35
C ARG A 300 10.89 -16.80 41.93
N ASP A 301 9.86 -17.42 41.37
CA ASP A 301 9.84 -17.87 39.99
C ASP A 301 9.34 -16.73 39.08
N GLN A 302 9.96 -16.56 37.90
CA GLN A 302 9.53 -15.61 36.89
C GLN A 302 8.61 -16.25 35.86
N ASP A 303 7.59 -15.53 35.44
CA ASP A 303 6.62 -15.98 34.44
C ASP A 303 6.04 -14.78 33.65
N THR A 304 5.28 -15.07 32.60
CA THR A 304 4.72 -14.05 31.71
C THR A 304 3.24 -14.25 31.42
N TYR A 305 2.54 -13.14 31.21
CA TYR A 305 1.19 -13.14 30.69
C TYR A 305 1.09 -12.17 29.51
N VAL A 306 0.56 -12.63 28.39
CA VAL A 306 0.64 -11.92 27.10
C VAL A 306 -0.75 -11.54 26.63
N LEU A 307 -0.90 -10.31 26.15
CA LEU A 307 -2.06 -9.83 25.40
C LEU A 307 -1.67 -9.61 23.94
N ASN A 308 -2.49 -10.11 23.02
CA ASN A 308 -2.26 -10.06 21.59
C ASN A 308 -3.21 -9.07 20.89
N PHE A 309 -2.73 -8.47 19.81
CA PHE A 309 -3.50 -7.56 18.93
C PHE A 309 -4.09 -8.27 17.70
N VAL A 310 -3.86 -9.58 17.60
CA VAL A 310 -4.36 -10.46 16.54
C VAL A 310 -4.75 -11.82 17.13
N SER A 311 -5.67 -12.51 16.45
CA SER A 311 -6.03 -13.88 16.77
C SER A 311 -6.61 -14.59 15.55
N ASN A 312 -6.32 -15.88 15.43
CA ASN A 312 -6.88 -16.74 14.39
C ASN A 312 -8.26 -17.30 14.78
N SER A 313 -8.63 -17.27 16.06
CA SER A 313 -9.83 -17.91 16.58
C SER A 313 -10.87 -16.92 17.12
N THR A 314 -10.50 -15.65 17.34
CA THR A 314 -11.37 -14.62 17.89
C THR A 314 -11.21 -13.34 17.09
N SER A 315 -12.32 -12.69 16.72
CA SER A 315 -12.31 -11.40 16.05
C SER A 315 -11.65 -10.34 16.95
N VAL A 316 -10.66 -9.62 16.40
CA VAL A 316 -10.01 -8.47 17.03
C VAL A 316 -10.12 -7.30 16.07
N ILE A 317 -10.94 -6.32 16.42
CA ILE A 317 -11.19 -5.15 15.56
C ILE A 317 -10.07 -4.13 15.75
N ARG A 318 -9.57 -3.62 14.62
CA ARG A 318 -8.63 -2.50 14.55
C ARG A 318 -9.13 -1.46 13.57
N LEU A 319 -9.08 -0.19 13.97
CA LEU A 319 -9.46 0.96 13.18
C LEU A 319 -8.25 1.86 12.99
N ASN A 320 -8.10 2.42 11.79
CA ASN A 320 -7.12 3.48 11.53
C ASN A 320 -7.83 4.79 11.23
N THR A 321 -7.81 5.74 12.15
CA THR A 321 -8.43 7.05 11.96
C THR A 321 -7.43 8.03 11.39
N PHE A 322 -7.95 8.99 10.62
CA PHE A 322 -7.14 10.02 9.97
C PHE A 322 -7.71 11.41 10.27
N ILE A 323 -6.85 12.40 10.32
CA ILE A 323 -7.16 13.83 10.37
C ILE A 323 -6.31 14.47 9.28
N ASN A 324 -6.95 15.01 8.24
CA ASN A 324 -6.29 15.64 7.11
C ASN A 324 -6.45 17.15 7.17
N ASN A 325 -5.33 17.86 7.10
CA ASN A 325 -5.27 19.29 6.88
C ASN A 325 -4.51 19.55 5.59
N PHE A 326 -5.22 19.38 4.47
CA PHE A 326 -4.61 19.52 3.15
C PHE A 326 -4.49 20.98 2.74
N ASN A 327 -3.34 21.32 2.15
CA ASN A 327 -3.06 22.65 1.60
C ASN A 327 -3.58 22.82 0.16
N ILE A 328 -4.07 21.72 -0.45
CA ILE A 328 -4.69 21.73 -1.77
C ILE A 328 -6.15 21.31 -1.69
N THR A 329 -6.98 21.85 -2.57
CA THR A 329 -8.38 21.47 -2.67
C THR A 329 -8.52 20.28 -3.59
N LEU A 330 -8.95 19.14 -3.04
CA LEU A 330 -9.30 17.95 -3.81
C LEU A 330 -10.78 18.01 -4.21
N ALA A 331 -11.06 17.77 -5.49
CA ALA A 331 -12.39 17.77 -6.08
C ALA A 331 -12.51 16.71 -7.17
N ASP A 332 -13.75 16.37 -7.53
CA ASP A 332 -14.02 15.55 -8.71
C ASP A 332 -13.71 16.36 -9.99
N GLY A 333 -13.09 15.70 -10.96
CA GLY A 333 -12.63 16.26 -12.23
C GLY A 333 -13.64 16.21 -13.37
N ASP A 334 -13.22 16.68 -14.55
CA ASP A 334 -14.06 16.65 -15.76
C ASP A 334 -14.04 15.26 -16.42
N LYS A 335 -15.14 14.52 -16.31
CA LYS A 335 -15.28 13.16 -16.88
C LYS A 335 -15.28 13.14 -18.42
N ASN A 336 -15.47 14.27 -19.09
CA ASN A 336 -15.57 14.36 -20.55
C ASN A 336 -14.27 14.84 -21.18
N LEU A 337 -13.68 15.92 -20.64
CA LEU A 337 -12.45 16.52 -21.18
C LEU A 337 -11.18 15.97 -20.52
N GLY A 338 -11.31 15.46 -19.30
CA GLY A 338 -10.19 15.13 -18.45
C GLY A 338 -9.51 16.37 -17.86
N ASP A 339 -8.61 16.12 -16.92
CA ASP A 339 -7.91 17.17 -16.18
C ASP A 339 -6.47 17.34 -16.67
N ASN A 340 -5.90 18.52 -16.40
CA ASN A 340 -4.49 18.80 -16.65
C ASN A 340 -3.56 18.11 -15.64
N LYS A 341 -3.96 18.09 -14.36
CA LYS A 341 -3.22 17.46 -13.27
C LYS A 341 -4.11 16.46 -12.56
N LEU A 342 -3.54 15.33 -12.18
CA LEU A 342 -4.20 14.27 -11.41
C LEU A 342 -3.52 14.15 -10.05
N TYR A 343 -4.33 14.15 -9.00
CA TYR A 343 -3.90 14.17 -7.63
C TYR A 343 -4.14 12.78 -7.03
N LEU A 344 -3.08 12.04 -6.73
CA LEU A 344 -3.18 10.77 -6.03
C LEU A 344 -2.75 10.97 -4.57
N LYS A 345 -3.69 10.74 -3.64
CA LYS A 345 -3.44 10.88 -2.21
C LYS A 345 -4.27 9.86 -1.43
N GLY A 346 -3.59 9.13 -0.55
CA GLY A 346 -4.21 8.18 0.35
C GLY A 346 -5.04 8.80 1.47
N THR A 347 -5.34 7.99 2.49
CA THR A 347 -5.96 8.44 3.76
C THR A 347 -7.23 9.29 3.59
N GLU A 348 -8.21 8.89 2.76
CA GLU A 348 -9.39 9.71 2.40
C GLU A 348 -9.02 10.99 1.61
N GLY A 349 -8.12 10.84 0.64
CA GLY A 349 -7.71 11.89 -0.29
C GLY A 349 -8.41 11.78 -1.65
N SER A 350 -7.64 11.44 -2.68
CA SER A 350 -8.12 11.37 -4.06
C SER A 350 -7.40 10.30 -4.85
N MET A 351 -8.05 9.88 -5.93
CA MET A 351 -7.51 8.97 -6.93
C MET A 351 -7.74 9.55 -8.33
N ALA A 352 -7.23 8.88 -9.36
CA ALA A 352 -7.58 9.19 -10.74
C ALA A 352 -8.36 8.06 -11.39
N VAL A 353 -9.28 8.42 -12.29
CA VAL A 353 -9.97 7.48 -13.17
C VAL A 353 -9.48 7.74 -14.59
N VAL A 354 -9.15 6.65 -15.30
CA VAL A 354 -8.71 6.66 -16.69
C VAL A 354 -9.74 5.90 -17.52
N ASP A 355 -10.46 6.64 -18.37
CA ASP A 355 -11.25 6.06 -19.44
C ASP A 355 -10.38 5.88 -20.68
N LEU A 356 -10.07 4.62 -20.99
CA LEU A 356 -9.20 4.23 -22.11
C LEU A 356 -9.79 4.60 -23.47
N PHE A 357 -11.10 4.85 -23.54
CA PHE A 357 -11.82 5.13 -24.78
C PHE A 357 -12.83 6.28 -24.63
N GLY A 358 -12.48 7.28 -23.83
CA GLY A 358 -13.32 8.46 -23.61
C GLY A 358 -13.41 9.36 -24.85
N GLY A 359 -14.63 9.82 -25.16
CA GLY A 359 -14.89 10.84 -26.18
C GLY A 359 -15.15 10.32 -27.59
N MET A 360 -15.25 11.27 -28.52
CA MET A 360 -15.45 11.03 -29.95
C MET A 360 -14.14 11.30 -30.71
N VAL A 361 -13.83 10.45 -31.68
CA VAL A 361 -12.63 10.55 -32.53
C VAL A 361 -13.01 10.47 -34.00
N ASP A 362 -12.20 11.08 -34.86
CA ASP A 362 -12.32 10.91 -36.30
C ASP A 362 -11.77 9.55 -36.71
N CYS A 363 -12.67 8.66 -37.13
CA CYS A 363 -12.36 7.34 -37.64
C CYS A 363 -12.48 7.31 -39.17
N ASN A 364 -11.40 7.70 -39.86
CA ASN A 364 -11.34 7.75 -41.34
C ASN A 364 -12.39 8.68 -41.99
N GLY A 365 -12.58 9.88 -41.44
CA GLY A 365 -13.51 10.91 -41.93
C GLY A 365 -14.90 10.84 -41.31
N THR A 366 -15.14 9.93 -40.35
CA THR A 366 -16.41 9.77 -39.64
C THR A 366 -16.20 9.91 -38.14
N LEU A 367 -16.98 10.79 -37.50
CA LEU A 367 -16.93 10.96 -36.06
C LEU A 367 -17.63 9.78 -35.36
N GLU A 368 -16.88 9.02 -34.58
CA GLU A 368 -17.37 7.84 -33.85
C GLU A 368 -16.81 7.82 -32.42
N THR A 369 -17.33 6.94 -31.55
CA THR A 369 -16.74 6.74 -30.22
C THR A 369 -15.33 6.18 -30.36
N ALA A 370 -14.42 6.57 -29.44
CA ALA A 370 -13.05 6.05 -29.47
C ALA A 370 -12.99 4.52 -29.38
N LEU A 371 -13.93 3.90 -28.64
CA LEU A 371 -14.03 2.44 -28.53
C LEU A 371 -14.44 1.78 -29.85
N ASP A 372 -15.44 2.32 -30.54
CA ASP A 372 -15.91 1.76 -31.80
C ASP A 372 -14.85 1.92 -32.89
N CYS A 373 -14.20 3.09 -32.94
CA CYS A 373 -13.09 3.32 -33.85
C CYS A 373 -11.92 2.36 -33.59
N PHE A 374 -11.55 2.16 -32.32
CA PHE A 374 -10.56 1.16 -31.93
C PHE A 374 -10.96 -0.24 -32.40
N LYS A 375 -12.20 -0.68 -32.14
CA LYS A 375 -12.69 -2.00 -32.61
C LYS A 375 -12.64 -2.13 -34.13
N LYS A 376 -13.06 -1.11 -34.90
CA LYS A 376 -13.01 -1.13 -36.38
C LYS A 376 -11.59 -1.12 -36.93
N THR A 377 -10.67 -0.50 -36.21
CA THR A 377 -9.25 -0.42 -36.58
C THR A 377 -8.58 -1.79 -36.47
N TYR A 378 -8.95 -2.61 -35.47
CA TYR A 378 -8.28 -3.89 -35.21
C TYR A 378 -9.09 -5.12 -35.64
N ARG A 379 -10.43 -5.08 -35.68
CA ARG A 379 -11.27 -6.21 -36.14
C ARG A 379 -11.37 -6.27 -37.67
N LYS A 380 -11.56 -7.48 -38.19
CA LYS A 380 -11.97 -7.69 -39.59
C LYS A 380 -13.45 -7.31 -39.76
N LEU A 381 -13.74 -6.63 -40.86
CA LEU A 381 -15.09 -6.24 -41.26
C LEU A 381 -15.45 -6.97 -42.56
N ASP A 382 -16.74 -7.20 -42.79
CA ASP A 382 -17.25 -7.66 -44.09
C ASP A 382 -17.26 -6.50 -45.12
N ASP A 383 -17.62 -6.81 -46.37
CA ASP A 383 -17.70 -5.83 -47.46
C ASP A 383 -18.73 -4.71 -47.20
N ASN A 384 -19.66 -4.92 -46.25
CA ASN A 384 -20.68 -3.95 -45.84
C ASN A 384 -20.27 -3.16 -44.58
N GLY A 385 -19.06 -3.38 -44.04
CA GLY A 385 -18.54 -2.69 -42.85
C GLY A 385 -19.00 -3.27 -41.51
N ASN A 386 -19.66 -4.43 -41.47
CA ASN A 386 -20.07 -5.10 -40.23
C ASN A 386 -18.96 -6.00 -39.68
N TYR A 387 -18.94 -6.20 -38.36
CA TYR A 387 -18.00 -7.14 -37.74
C TYR A 387 -18.30 -8.58 -38.18
N LEU A 388 -17.26 -9.30 -38.59
CA LEU A 388 -17.36 -10.73 -38.84
C LEU A 388 -17.75 -11.49 -37.55
N PRO A 389 -18.46 -12.63 -37.67
CA PRO A 389 -18.84 -13.44 -36.52
C PRO A 389 -17.61 -13.94 -35.74
N LYS A 390 -17.79 -14.20 -34.44
CA LYS A 390 -16.73 -14.75 -33.59
C LYS A 390 -16.32 -16.15 -34.06
N GLU A 391 -15.02 -16.38 -34.13
CA GLU A 391 -14.42 -17.68 -34.38
C GLU A 391 -13.79 -18.17 -33.06
N ASN A 392 -14.17 -19.36 -32.59
CA ASN A 392 -13.71 -19.91 -31.30
C ASN A 392 -13.90 -18.95 -30.10
N GLY A 393 -14.98 -18.15 -30.12
CA GLY A 393 -15.30 -17.18 -29.07
C GLY A 393 -14.59 -15.83 -29.19
N ASN A 394 -13.73 -15.62 -30.19
CA ASN A 394 -12.99 -14.39 -30.40
C ASN A 394 -13.39 -13.71 -31.72
N TYR A 395 -13.39 -12.37 -31.77
CA TYR A 395 -13.51 -11.66 -33.05
C TYR A 395 -12.24 -11.83 -33.88
N PRO A 396 -12.36 -12.08 -35.20
CA PRO A 396 -11.19 -12.12 -36.07
C PRO A 396 -10.58 -10.72 -36.21
N ILE A 397 -9.25 -10.64 -36.10
CA ILE A 397 -8.49 -9.39 -36.14
C ILE A 397 -7.68 -9.23 -37.42
N LYS A 398 -7.51 -7.98 -37.86
CA LYS A 398 -6.61 -7.58 -38.96
C LYS A 398 -5.31 -6.92 -38.46
N ARG A 399 -5.27 -6.53 -37.18
CA ARG A 399 -4.08 -6.00 -36.49
C ARG A 399 -3.91 -6.72 -35.17
N LEU A 400 -2.69 -7.15 -34.86
CA LEU A 400 -2.32 -7.78 -33.60
C LEU A 400 -1.71 -6.75 -32.66
N ILE A 401 -2.21 -6.65 -31.43
CA ILE A 401 -1.57 -5.87 -30.37
C ILE A 401 -0.43 -6.70 -29.80
N ASN A 402 0.80 -6.23 -29.97
CA ASN A 402 1.98 -6.87 -29.39
C ASN A 402 2.18 -6.40 -27.94
N GLU A 403 2.04 -5.10 -27.72
CA GLU A 403 2.22 -4.48 -26.41
C GLU A 403 1.33 -3.23 -26.31
N ALA A 404 0.75 -2.99 -25.14
CA ALA A 404 0.04 -1.75 -24.85
C ALA A 404 0.38 -1.27 -23.45
N ASN A 405 0.75 0.01 -23.33
CA ASN A 405 1.14 0.63 -22.07
C ASN A 405 0.40 1.95 -21.87
N LEU A 406 -0.18 2.13 -20.69
CA LEU A 406 -0.56 3.45 -20.19
C LEU A 406 0.70 4.15 -19.68
N VAL A 407 1.09 5.22 -20.36
CA VAL A 407 2.28 6.03 -20.02
C VAL A 407 1.84 7.23 -19.21
N ILE A 408 2.46 7.40 -18.04
CA ILE A 408 2.08 8.38 -17.03
C ILE A 408 3.31 9.17 -16.60
N TYR A 409 3.25 10.49 -16.62
CA TYR A 409 4.35 11.36 -16.19
C TYR A 409 4.03 12.02 -14.85
N GLU A 410 5.05 12.11 -13.99
CA GLU A 410 4.98 12.92 -12.77
C GLU A 410 5.07 14.41 -13.09
N ASP A 411 4.36 15.22 -12.32
CA ASP A 411 4.53 16.67 -12.33
C ASP A 411 5.83 17.06 -11.62
N GLU A 412 6.84 17.43 -12.40
CA GLU A 412 8.15 17.85 -11.88
C GLU A 412 8.10 19.11 -11.02
N THR A 413 7.01 19.89 -11.10
CA THR A 413 6.85 21.13 -10.33
C THR A 413 6.25 20.89 -8.94
N MET A 414 5.83 19.67 -8.63
CA MET A 414 5.28 19.35 -7.32
C MET A 414 6.34 19.50 -6.23
N ALA A 415 5.93 20.01 -5.06
CA ALA A 415 6.83 20.15 -3.93
C ALA A 415 7.20 18.77 -3.37
N THR A 416 8.50 18.48 -3.26
CA THR A 416 9.03 17.26 -2.63
C THR A 416 9.78 17.53 -1.33
N GLY A 417 9.71 18.76 -0.82
CA GLY A 417 10.45 19.16 0.40
C GLY A 417 11.97 19.16 0.22
N GLY A 418 12.46 19.15 -1.03
CA GLY A 418 13.89 19.09 -1.35
C GLY A 418 14.48 17.68 -1.39
N ASP A 419 13.65 16.64 -1.27
CA ASP A 419 14.07 15.24 -1.41
C ASP A 419 13.84 14.77 -2.87
N SER A 420 14.93 14.45 -3.57
CA SER A 420 14.87 13.92 -4.94
C SER A 420 14.37 12.47 -5.00
N ASP A 421 14.46 11.74 -3.89
CA ASP A 421 14.04 10.35 -3.73
C ASP A 421 12.66 10.23 -3.05
N PHE A 422 11.91 11.33 -2.92
CA PHE A 422 10.65 11.38 -2.18
C PHE A 422 9.63 10.31 -2.63
N HIS A 423 9.49 10.10 -3.95
CA HIS A 423 8.60 9.08 -4.53
C HIS A 423 9.30 7.76 -4.91
N LYS A 424 10.55 7.55 -4.46
CA LYS A 424 11.33 6.35 -4.80
C LYS A 424 10.63 5.03 -4.43
N TYR A 425 9.86 5.05 -3.35
CA TYR A 425 9.17 3.89 -2.81
C TYR A 425 7.69 3.82 -3.18
N ASP A 426 7.20 4.77 -4.00
CA ASP A 426 5.79 4.89 -4.33
C ASP A 426 5.48 4.12 -5.63
N ARG A 427 4.44 3.29 -5.60
CA ARG A 427 3.93 2.56 -6.76
C ARG A 427 2.55 3.08 -7.14
N ILE A 428 2.29 3.21 -8.45
CA ILE A 428 0.94 3.42 -8.97
C ILE A 428 0.30 2.05 -9.19
N TYR A 429 -0.85 1.83 -8.57
CA TYR A 429 -1.63 0.62 -8.72
C TYR A 429 -2.85 0.90 -9.60
N ALA A 430 -2.97 0.17 -10.70
CA ALA A 430 -4.12 0.21 -11.59
C ALA A 430 -5.07 -0.96 -11.31
N TYR A 431 -6.38 -0.68 -11.31
CA TYR A 431 -7.41 -1.70 -11.08
C TYR A 431 -8.68 -1.42 -11.88
N ASP A 432 -9.49 -2.45 -12.06
CA ASP A 432 -10.83 -2.38 -12.64
C ASP A 432 -11.81 -1.78 -11.62
N ILE A 433 -12.29 -0.56 -11.88
CA ILE A 433 -13.22 0.13 -10.96
C ILE A 433 -14.62 -0.49 -10.94
N LYS A 434 -15.02 -1.14 -12.04
CA LYS A 434 -16.35 -1.72 -12.19
C LYS A 434 -16.49 -3.01 -11.40
N ASN A 435 -15.46 -3.85 -11.48
CA ASN A 435 -15.45 -5.15 -10.82
C ASN A 435 -14.65 -5.14 -9.50
N ASN A 436 -13.94 -4.06 -9.18
CA ASN A 436 -13.10 -3.91 -7.98
C ASN A 436 -12.02 -5.00 -7.86
N ILE A 437 -11.40 -5.36 -9.00
CA ILE A 437 -10.36 -6.39 -9.08
C ILE A 437 -9.10 -5.82 -9.78
N PRO A 438 -7.93 -6.46 -9.61
CA PRO A 438 -6.75 -6.08 -10.37
C PRO A 438 -6.97 -6.22 -11.88
N THR A 439 -6.15 -5.52 -12.68
CA THR A 439 -6.17 -5.71 -14.15
C THR A 439 -5.80 -7.14 -14.52
N ILE A 440 -6.25 -7.59 -15.69
CA ILE A 440 -5.92 -8.94 -16.18
C ILE A 440 -4.40 -9.12 -16.38
N ASP A 441 -3.71 -8.09 -16.88
CA ASP A 441 -2.26 -8.08 -17.03
C ASP A 441 -1.56 -8.31 -15.69
N TYR A 442 -2.02 -7.66 -14.62
CA TYR A 442 -1.51 -7.88 -13.26
C TYR A 442 -1.83 -9.29 -12.74
N ALA A 443 -3.09 -9.72 -12.88
CA ALA A 443 -3.58 -10.90 -12.18
C ALA A 443 -3.13 -12.21 -12.80
N LEU A 444 -3.03 -12.27 -14.14
CA LEU A 444 -2.84 -13.51 -14.89
C LEU A 444 -1.56 -13.53 -15.74
N PHE A 445 -0.95 -12.39 -16.03
CA PHE A 445 0.17 -12.29 -16.99
C PHE A 445 1.43 -11.66 -16.40
N ASP A 446 1.45 -11.41 -15.09
CA ASP A 446 2.62 -10.95 -14.37
C ASP A 446 3.03 -11.97 -13.31
N GLU A 447 4.06 -12.74 -13.64
CA GLU A 447 4.63 -13.79 -12.79
C GLU A 447 5.73 -13.25 -11.84
N THR A 448 5.99 -11.94 -11.84
CA THR A 448 7.10 -11.32 -11.11
C THR A 448 6.76 -10.95 -9.67
N GLU A 449 6.03 -11.82 -8.97
CA GLU A 449 5.67 -11.59 -7.58
C GLU A 449 6.87 -11.74 -6.64
N ASP A 450 7.13 -10.69 -5.84
CA ASP A 450 8.13 -10.70 -4.79
C ASP A 450 7.51 -10.22 -3.47
N THR A 451 7.25 -11.17 -2.57
CA THR A 451 6.69 -10.88 -1.25
C THR A 451 7.71 -10.27 -0.29
N SER A 452 9.00 -10.46 -0.54
CA SER A 452 10.09 -9.92 0.27
C SER A 452 10.41 -8.46 -0.07
N ASN A 453 10.11 -8.06 -1.30
CA ASN A 453 10.35 -6.71 -1.79
C ASN A 453 9.17 -6.19 -2.64
N PRO A 454 8.06 -5.79 -1.99
CA PRO A 454 6.87 -5.29 -2.69
C PRO A 454 7.14 -4.16 -3.69
N LEU A 455 8.19 -3.35 -3.49
CA LEU A 455 8.58 -2.28 -4.40
C LEU A 455 8.96 -2.76 -5.80
N PHE A 456 9.46 -4.00 -5.94
CA PHE A 456 9.80 -4.59 -7.23
C PHE A 456 8.90 -5.77 -7.59
N SER A 457 7.83 -6.00 -6.83
CA SER A 457 6.85 -7.00 -7.19
C SER A 457 6.00 -6.53 -8.36
N LYS A 458 5.52 -7.47 -9.19
CA LYS A 458 4.59 -7.23 -10.29
C LYS A 458 5.05 -6.09 -11.20
N PHE A 459 6.35 -6.07 -11.51
CA PHE A 459 6.99 -4.95 -12.21
C PHE A 459 6.75 -4.98 -13.71
N GLN A 460 6.29 -6.10 -14.27
CA GLN A 460 5.95 -6.20 -15.70
C GLN A 460 4.60 -5.54 -16.01
N SER A 461 3.62 -5.67 -15.11
CA SER A 461 2.28 -5.08 -15.24
C SER A 461 2.21 -3.67 -14.68
N LEU A 462 2.69 -3.47 -13.45
CA LEU A 462 2.70 -2.19 -12.76
C LEU A 462 4.12 -1.64 -12.77
N GLY A 463 4.58 -1.09 -13.88
CA GLY A 463 5.97 -0.63 -14.03
C GLY A 463 6.47 0.21 -12.85
N VAL A 464 7.75 0.06 -12.53
CA VAL A 464 8.40 0.85 -11.48
C VAL A 464 8.68 2.27 -11.97
N ARG A 465 8.78 3.20 -11.02
CA ARG A 465 9.17 4.59 -11.30
C ARG A 465 10.52 4.61 -12.03
N SER A 466 10.57 5.26 -13.18
CA SER A 466 11.75 5.32 -14.05
C SER A 466 11.88 6.70 -14.69
N LYS A 467 13.06 7.01 -15.23
CA LYS A 467 13.31 8.23 -16.01
C LYS A 467 13.20 7.94 -17.50
N ASP A 468 12.75 8.92 -18.27
CA ASP A 468 12.88 8.90 -19.74
C ASP A 468 14.21 9.51 -20.20
N GLU A 469 14.42 9.54 -21.52
CA GLU A 469 15.62 10.11 -22.17
C GLU A 469 15.86 11.58 -21.81
N ASN A 470 14.81 12.30 -21.40
CA ASN A 470 14.86 13.71 -21.01
C ASN A 470 14.88 13.90 -19.48
N ASP A 471 15.20 12.85 -18.72
CA ASP A 471 15.28 12.83 -17.25
C ASP A 471 13.93 13.05 -16.53
N ASN A 472 12.79 12.95 -17.23
CA ASN A 472 11.47 13.07 -16.62
C ASN A 472 11.05 11.75 -15.98
N PHE A 473 10.52 11.81 -14.77
CA PHE A 473 9.98 10.64 -14.09
C PHE A 473 8.64 10.21 -14.70
N ARG A 474 8.53 8.90 -14.97
CA ARG A 474 7.35 8.27 -15.55
C ARG A 474 7.08 6.88 -14.97
N TYR A 475 5.86 6.42 -15.21
CA TYR A 475 5.39 5.06 -14.98
C TYR A 475 4.82 4.50 -16.28
N LYS A 476 4.97 3.18 -16.48
CA LYS A 476 4.34 2.43 -17.57
C LYS A 476 3.50 1.31 -16.98
N ILE A 477 2.20 1.34 -17.23
CA ILE A 477 1.27 0.29 -16.78
C ILE A 477 0.85 -0.53 -17.99
N ARG A 478 1.19 -1.82 -18.00
CA ARG A 478 0.88 -2.71 -19.11
C ARG A 478 -0.60 -3.09 -19.11
N LEU A 479 -1.23 -2.98 -20.27
CA LEU A 479 -2.65 -3.24 -20.51
C LEU A 479 -2.88 -4.08 -21.78
N THR A 480 -1.85 -4.81 -22.23
CA THR A 480 -1.91 -5.62 -23.46
C THR A 480 -3.08 -6.59 -23.45
N GLU A 481 -3.18 -7.40 -22.39
CA GLU A 481 -4.22 -8.43 -22.29
C GLU A 481 -5.58 -7.83 -21.93
N HIS A 482 -5.58 -6.71 -21.21
CA HIS A 482 -6.78 -5.92 -20.98
C HIS A 482 -7.41 -5.45 -22.29
N LEU A 483 -6.62 -4.86 -23.18
CA LEU A 483 -7.08 -4.42 -24.50
C LEU A 483 -7.45 -5.60 -25.40
N ASN A 484 -6.68 -6.70 -25.39
CA ASN A 484 -7.02 -7.91 -26.12
C ASN A 484 -8.37 -8.47 -25.66
N ASN A 485 -8.71 -8.42 -24.38
CA ASN A 485 -10.00 -8.87 -23.86
C ASN A 485 -11.16 -7.99 -24.35
N ILE A 486 -10.97 -6.67 -24.42
CA ILE A 486 -11.94 -5.73 -25.02
C ILE A 486 -12.10 -6.01 -26.52
N LEU A 487 -10.97 -6.18 -27.23
CA LEU A 487 -10.92 -6.35 -28.67
C LEU A 487 -11.48 -7.71 -29.12
N LEU A 488 -11.10 -8.80 -28.47
CA LEU A 488 -11.42 -10.16 -28.90
C LEU A 488 -12.73 -10.68 -28.29
N LYS A 489 -13.03 -10.32 -27.03
CA LYS A 489 -14.13 -10.91 -26.27
C LYS A 489 -15.27 -9.93 -25.94
N ASP A 490 -15.19 -8.68 -26.39
CA ASP A 490 -16.17 -7.62 -26.09
C ASP A 490 -16.29 -7.30 -24.59
N SER A 491 -15.17 -7.34 -23.85
CA SER A 491 -15.15 -6.79 -22.49
C SER A 491 -15.62 -5.33 -22.49
N THR A 492 -16.40 -4.96 -21.48
CA THR A 492 -16.91 -3.58 -21.27
C THR A 492 -16.11 -2.80 -20.24
N ASN A 493 -15.00 -3.36 -19.76
CA ASN A 493 -14.15 -2.70 -18.79
C ASN A 493 -13.19 -1.72 -19.48
N THR A 494 -13.66 -0.49 -19.72
CA THR A 494 -12.87 0.58 -20.35
C THR A 494 -12.26 1.55 -19.34
N LYS A 495 -12.62 1.44 -18.06
CA LYS A 495 -12.24 2.41 -17.03
C LYS A 495 -11.39 1.79 -15.95
N LEU A 496 -10.25 2.42 -15.70
CA LEU A 496 -9.28 1.99 -14.70
C LEU A 496 -9.15 3.04 -13.60
N GLY A 497 -8.95 2.58 -12.38
CA GLY A 497 -8.65 3.41 -11.24
C GLY A 497 -7.15 3.40 -10.97
N LEU A 498 -6.57 4.57 -10.74
CA LEU A 498 -5.17 4.73 -10.37
C LEU A 498 -5.09 5.24 -8.93
N VAL A 499 -4.38 4.49 -8.07
CA VAL A 499 -4.11 4.86 -6.68
C VAL A 499 -2.64 4.68 -6.34
N LEU A 500 -2.16 5.37 -5.32
CA LEU A 500 -0.86 5.08 -4.74
C LEU A 500 -0.92 3.80 -3.89
N SER A 501 0.15 3.02 -3.92
CA SER A 501 0.31 1.81 -3.13
C SER A 501 1.71 1.73 -2.54
N THR A 502 1.78 1.39 -1.26
CA THR A 502 3.02 1.04 -0.55
C THR A 502 3.36 -0.44 -0.65
N ASN A 503 2.42 -1.27 -1.10
CA ASN A 503 2.62 -2.70 -1.31
C ASN A 503 1.66 -3.20 -2.39
N VAL A 504 2.15 -3.37 -3.63
CA VAL A 504 1.33 -3.79 -4.76
C VAL A 504 0.81 -5.22 -4.67
N ASN A 505 1.35 -6.06 -3.77
CA ASN A 505 0.85 -7.43 -3.56
C ASN A 505 -0.49 -7.46 -2.82
N VAL A 506 -0.85 -6.38 -2.13
CA VAL A 506 -2.12 -6.29 -1.41
C VAL A 506 -3.21 -5.81 -2.36
N THR A 507 -4.03 -6.75 -2.82
CA THR A 507 -5.09 -6.54 -3.82
C THR A 507 -6.49 -6.36 -3.21
N ARG A 508 -6.62 -6.52 -1.88
CA ARG A 508 -7.89 -6.35 -1.19
C ARG A 508 -8.40 -4.92 -1.35
N THR A 509 -9.70 -4.79 -1.56
CA THR A 509 -10.38 -3.49 -1.65
C THR A 509 -11.15 -3.18 -0.37
N VAL A 510 -11.47 -1.90 -0.19
CA VAL A 510 -12.33 -1.38 0.86
C VAL A 510 -13.45 -0.53 0.27
N ASN A 511 -14.62 -0.57 0.89
CA ASN A 511 -15.79 0.18 0.45
C ASN A 511 -15.65 1.68 0.75
N ILE A 512 -16.18 2.48 -0.17
CA ILE A 512 -16.51 3.89 0.07
C ILE A 512 -17.94 3.94 0.64
N LEU A 513 -18.14 4.68 1.72
CA LEU A 513 -19.46 4.85 2.34
C LEU A 513 -20.41 5.55 1.35
N ASP A 514 -21.59 4.96 1.14
CA ASP A 514 -22.69 5.50 0.34
C ASP A 514 -22.31 6.03 -1.06
N SER A 515 -21.30 5.42 -1.71
CA SER A 515 -20.86 5.88 -3.02
C SER A 515 -22.00 5.79 -4.05
N GLN A 516 -22.31 6.93 -4.66
CA GLN A 516 -23.28 7.06 -5.77
C GLN A 516 -22.58 7.18 -7.14
N ASP A 517 -21.26 7.01 -7.18
CA ASP A 517 -20.45 7.06 -8.40
C ASP A 517 -20.06 5.65 -8.88
N GLU A 518 -19.44 5.55 -10.05
CA GLU A 518 -18.92 4.30 -10.61
C GLU A 518 -17.79 3.69 -9.77
N VAL A 519 -17.09 4.51 -8.99
CA VAL A 519 -16.08 4.06 -8.02
C VAL A 519 -16.78 3.74 -6.70
N THR A 520 -16.91 2.46 -6.39
CA THR A 520 -17.59 1.97 -5.18
C THR A 520 -16.62 1.45 -4.12
N GLN A 521 -15.42 1.05 -4.54
CA GLN A 521 -14.36 0.58 -3.66
C GLN A 521 -13.01 1.05 -4.19
N VAL A 522 -12.00 1.03 -3.32
CA VAL A 522 -10.61 1.29 -3.69
C VAL A 522 -9.69 0.23 -3.07
N PRO A 523 -8.52 -0.07 -3.66
CA PRO A 523 -7.51 -0.90 -3.01
C PRO A 523 -7.18 -0.39 -1.61
N SER A 524 -7.12 -1.28 -0.62
CA SER A 524 -6.88 -0.91 0.78
C SER A 524 -5.51 -0.27 1.01
N THR A 525 -4.56 -0.56 0.11
CA THR A 525 -3.22 0.05 0.07
C THR A 525 -3.26 1.55 -0.13
N ALA A 526 -4.30 2.09 -0.78
CA ALA A 526 -4.49 3.52 -0.94
C ALA A 526 -4.62 4.22 0.43
N LEU A 527 -5.23 3.58 1.44
CA LEU A 527 -5.29 4.15 2.79
C LEU A 527 -3.95 4.13 3.52
N LEU A 528 -3.03 3.27 3.08
CA LEU A 528 -1.73 3.05 3.70
C LEU A 528 -0.60 3.79 2.97
N ALA A 529 -0.94 4.69 2.04
CA ALA A 529 -0.03 5.55 1.32
C ALA A 529 -0.15 6.99 1.85
N PRO A 530 0.66 7.38 2.86
CA PRO A 530 0.60 8.72 3.43
C PRO A 530 1.25 9.77 2.55
N ARG A 531 2.12 9.41 1.60
CA ARG A 531 2.60 10.31 0.55
C ARG A 531 1.52 10.49 -0.52
N GLY A 532 1.43 11.69 -1.08
CA GLY A 532 0.66 11.97 -2.28
C GLY A 532 1.58 12.33 -3.44
N THR A 533 1.16 12.07 -4.67
CA THR A 533 1.88 12.45 -5.89
C THR A 533 0.97 13.21 -6.83
N ILE A 534 1.54 14.01 -7.72
CA ILE A 534 0.81 14.76 -8.76
C ILE A 534 1.30 14.27 -10.11
N LEU A 535 0.36 13.91 -10.98
CA LEU A 535 0.63 13.37 -12.30
C LEU A 535 0.06 14.29 -13.36
N TYR A 536 0.64 14.29 -14.56
CA TYR A 536 0.01 14.91 -15.72
C TYR A 536 -1.20 14.09 -16.16
N GLY A 537 -2.31 14.76 -16.42
CA GLY A 537 -3.55 14.14 -16.89
C GLY A 537 -3.64 14.04 -18.41
N SER A 538 -4.85 13.91 -18.93
CA SER A 538 -5.12 13.81 -20.37
C SER A 538 -5.37 15.17 -21.03
N ASN A 539 -5.63 16.24 -20.27
CA ASN A 539 -5.94 17.56 -20.80
C ASN A 539 -4.80 18.54 -20.53
N VAL A 540 -3.62 18.20 -21.03
CA VAL A 540 -2.37 18.97 -20.84
C VAL A 540 -2.11 19.80 -22.08
N ALA A 541 -1.89 21.11 -21.90
CA ALA A 541 -1.54 22.04 -22.96
C ALA A 541 -0.02 22.28 -23.05
N ALA A 542 0.42 22.94 -24.12
CA ALA A 542 1.79 23.42 -24.26
C ALA A 542 2.23 24.28 -23.04
N PRO A 543 3.48 24.16 -22.57
CA PRO A 543 4.60 23.44 -23.18
C PRO A 543 4.69 21.94 -22.80
N ASN A 544 3.79 21.42 -21.96
CA ASN A 544 3.91 20.07 -21.38
C ASN A 544 3.14 18.98 -22.15
N GLU A 545 2.74 19.24 -23.39
CA GLU A 545 1.91 18.34 -24.20
C GLU A 545 2.52 16.94 -24.37
N SER A 546 3.86 16.86 -24.47
CA SER A 546 4.59 15.57 -24.55
C SER A 546 4.46 14.70 -23.28
N LYS A 547 4.05 15.29 -22.15
CA LYS A 547 3.86 14.64 -20.85
C LYS A 547 2.41 14.23 -20.61
N LYS A 548 1.50 14.50 -21.56
CA LYS A 548 0.11 14.06 -21.50
C LYS A 548 0.03 12.54 -21.31
N MET A 549 -0.83 12.12 -20.37
CA MET A 549 -1.13 10.70 -20.17
C MET A 549 -1.75 10.12 -21.43
N ARG A 550 -1.21 8.99 -21.89
CA ARG A 550 -1.60 8.37 -23.18
C ARG A 550 -1.48 6.86 -23.14
N LEU A 551 -2.25 6.21 -24.01
CA LEU A 551 -2.19 4.78 -24.24
C LEU A 551 -1.32 4.52 -25.47
N GLU A 552 -0.11 4.02 -25.27
CA GLU A 552 0.83 3.67 -26.33
C GLU A 552 0.61 2.21 -26.73
N ILE A 553 0.29 1.95 -28.00
CA ILE A 553 0.03 0.60 -28.54
C ILE A 553 1.03 0.27 -29.63
N PHE A 554 1.83 -0.78 -29.41
CA PHE A 554 2.68 -1.39 -30.42
C PHE A 554 1.94 -2.56 -31.08
N PHE A 555 1.81 -2.53 -32.41
CA PHE A 555 1.02 -3.51 -33.16
C PHE A 555 1.72 -4.03 -34.40
N THR A 556 1.29 -5.21 -34.86
CA THR A 556 1.68 -5.84 -36.13
C THR A 556 0.46 -5.96 -37.04
N GLU A 557 0.62 -5.66 -38.32
CA GLU A 557 -0.42 -5.86 -39.34
C GLU A 557 0.14 -6.56 -40.60
N PRO A 558 -0.64 -7.38 -41.31
CA PRO A 558 -0.20 -7.97 -42.57
C PRO A 558 0.07 -6.92 -43.64
N ASN A 559 1.05 -7.17 -44.50
CA ASN A 559 1.22 -6.43 -45.75
C ASN A 559 0.07 -6.85 -46.67
N LEU A 560 -0.86 -5.93 -46.91
CA LEU A 560 -1.96 -6.11 -47.86
C LEU A 560 -1.50 -5.89 -49.30
#